data_AF-A0A5R9BAN3-F1
#
_entry.id   AF-A0A5R9BAN3-F1
#
_cell.length_a   1.000
_cell.length_b   1.000
_cell.length_c   1.000
_cell.angle_alpha   90.00
_cell.angle_beta   90.00
_cell.angle_gamma   90.00
#
_symmetry.space_group_name_H-M   'P 1'
#
loop_
_entity.id
_entity.type
_entity.pdbx_description
1 polymer ?
#
loop_
_entity_poly.entity_id
_entity_poly.type
_entity_poly.pdbx_seq_one_letter_code
_entity_poly.pdbx_strand_id
1 'polypeptide(L)'
;MPQDHTAPQSGAEPQRNSDEISMIFVCRANRCRSPLAEHIARHRASQWGLAVSTSSMGFLASGAPTPPAGVQAAAEQDIDLSRHLSQQLDPEQLRDADVILASGRAEARDLVAKMPELWPRVFTLKQFDAQLGADPISSEEGFSSWVLRSGESRSRNVLLGSSSRDDIADPVGRPPRIWRRTIRELDELIRSVLGRSAGAIPRAEV
;
A
#
# COMPACT_ATOMS: atom_id res chain seq x y z
N MET A 1 -32.02 -38.80 4.13
CA MET A 1 -31.45 -37.64 4.86
C MET A 1 -30.34 -37.05 4.00
N PRO A 2 -30.60 -36.05 3.15
CA PRO A 2 -29.52 -35.27 2.55
C PRO A 2 -29.02 -34.24 3.56
N GLN A 3 -27.70 -34.16 3.75
CA GLN A 3 -27.05 -33.19 4.63
C GLN A 3 -27.00 -31.84 3.92
N ASP A 4 -27.55 -30.83 4.58
CA ASP A 4 -27.51 -29.43 4.18
C ASP A 4 -26.13 -28.87 4.52
N HIS A 5 -25.29 -28.68 3.50
CA HIS A 5 -24.01 -28.01 3.65
C HIS A 5 -24.25 -26.50 3.58
N THR A 6 -24.54 -25.89 4.72
CA THR A 6 -24.55 -24.44 4.87
C THR A 6 -23.12 -23.92 4.71
N ALA A 7 -22.85 -23.25 3.58
CA ALA A 7 -21.62 -22.50 3.38
C ALA A 7 -21.55 -21.36 4.43
N PRO A 8 -20.37 -21.10 5.04
CA PRO A 8 -20.22 -19.98 5.95
C PRO A 8 -20.32 -18.66 5.16
N GLN A 9 -21.15 -17.75 5.66
CA GLN A 9 -21.32 -16.41 5.12
C GLN A 9 -19.99 -15.65 5.22
N SER A 10 -19.47 -15.26 4.05
CA SER A 10 -18.31 -14.37 3.91
C SER A 10 -18.61 -13.05 4.62
N GLY A 11 -17.75 -12.66 5.56
CA GLY A 11 -17.84 -11.41 6.30
C GLY A 11 -17.94 -10.22 5.35
N ALA A 12 -18.87 -9.33 5.63
CA ALA A 12 -19.04 -8.07 4.92
C ALA A 12 -17.73 -7.27 5.01
N GLU A 13 -17.15 -6.93 3.86
CA GLU A 13 -16.10 -5.93 3.77
C GLU A 13 -16.68 -4.58 4.20
N PRO A 14 -15.95 -3.79 5.01
CA PRO A 14 -16.43 -2.46 5.38
C PRO A 14 -16.55 -1.62 4.11
N GLN A 15 -17.77 -1.18 3.79
CA GLN A 15 -18.01 -0.19 2.75
C GLN A 15 -17.20 1.06 3.10
N ARG A 16 -16.31 1.47 2.18
CA ARG A 16 -15.49 2.67 2.29
C ARG A 16 -16.40 3.89 2.44
N ASN A 17 -16.11 4.76 3.41
CA ASN A 17 -16.75 6.08 3.46
C ASN A 17 -16.25 6.91 2.27
N SER A 18 -17.13 7.62 1.57
CA SER A 18 -16.79 8.42 0.38
C SER A 18 -15.80 9.55 0.65
N ASP A 19 -15.58 9.86 1.93
CA ASP A 19 -14.76 10.99 2.38
C ASP A 19 -13.35 10.57 2.82
N GLU A 20 -13.02 9.26 2.77
CA GLU A 20 -11.68 8.75 3.11
C GLU A 20 -10.76 8.63 1.88
N ILE A 21 -9.47 8.92 2.07
CA ILE A 21 -8.45 8.67 1.06
C ILE A 21 -8.09 7.18 1.02
N SER A 22 -8.18 6.57 -0.15
CA SER A 22 -7.80 5.20 -0.42
C SER A 22 -6.31 5.04 -0.77
N MET A 23 -5.57 4.33 0.07
CA MET A 23 -4.19 3.93 -0.21
C MET A 23 -4.07 2.41 -0.33
N ILE A 24 -3.70 1.92 -1.53
CA ILE A 24 -3.46 0.48 -1.76
C ILE A 24 -1.97 0.20 -1.87
N PHE A 25 -1.46 -0.72 -1.06
CA PHE A 25 -0.07 -1.16 -1.11
C PHE A 25 0.07 -2.46 -1.91
N VAL A 26 1.01 -2.50 -2.85
CA VAL A 26 1.21 -3.68 -3.72
C VAL A 26 2.63 -4.22 -3.61
N CYS A 27 2.76 -5.54 -3.46
CA CYS A 27 4.03 -6.24 -3.60
C CYS A 27 3.82 -7.53 -4.40
N ARG A 28 4.88 -8.29 -4.69
CA ARG A 28 4.75 -9.49 -5.53
C ARG A 28 3.69 -10.49 -5.02
N ALA A 29 3.74 -10.84 -3.73
CA ALA A 29 2.99 -11.95 -3.16
C ALA A 29 1.96 -11.57 -2.09
N ASN A 30 1.92 -10.30 -1.67
CA ASN A 30 1.13 -9.84 -0.51
C ASN A 30 1.36 -10.63 0.79
N ARG A 31 2.64 -10.90 1.10
CA ARG A 31 3.03 -11.72 2.26
C ARG A 31 4.10 -11.06 3.14
N CYS A 32 4.49 -9.84 2.83
CA CYS A 32 5.61 -9.18 3.49
C CYS A 32 5.52 -7.66 3.37
N ARG A 33 6.06 -7.07 2.29
CA ARG A 33 6.22 -5.62 2.15
C ARG A 33 4.90 -4.85 2.14
N SER A 34 3.93 -5.28 1.32
CA SER A 34 2.63 -4.61 1.24
C SER A 34 1.74 -4.77 2.48
N PRO A 35 1.62 -5.95 3.13
CA PRO A 35 0.85 -6.01 4.38
C PRO A 35 1.51 -5.26 5.54
N LEU A 36 2.84 -5.25 5.62
CA LEU A 36 3.55 -4.37 6.56
C LEU A 36 3.21 -2.90 6.32
N ALA A 37 3.30 -2.45 5.07
CA ALA A 37 3.02 -1.06 4.71
C ALA A 37 1.58 -0.65 5.03
N GLU A 38 0.60 -1.53 4.73
CA GLU A 38 -0.81 -1.31 5.08
C GLU A 38 -1.02 -1.12 6.58
N HIS A 39 -0.51 -2.04 7.41
CA HIS A 39 -0.73 -1.98 8.86
C HIS A 39 -0.03 -0.76 9.48
N ILE A 40 1.18 -0.43 9.01
CA ILE A 40 1.89 0.78 9.42
C ILE A 40 1.10 2.02 9.03
N ALA A 41 0.65 2.14 7.78
CA ALA A 41 -0.11 3.28 7.31
C ALA A 41 -1.42 3.46 8.07
N ARG A 42 -2.17 2.37 8.29
CA ARG A 42 -3.38 2.37 9.12
C ARG A 42 -3.11 2.91 10.53
N HIS A 43 -2.08 2.36 11.18
CA HIS A 43 -1.72 2.74 12.54
C HIS A 43 -1.33 4.23 12.63
N ARG A 44 -0.48 4.69 11.70
CA ARG A 44 -0.02 6.09 11.67
C ARG A 44 -1.13 7.07 11.31
N ALA A 45 -1.96 6.74 10.33
CA ALA A 45 -3.11 7.57 9.96
C ALA A 45 -4.09 7.74 11.12
N SER A 46 -4.40 6.64 11.82
CA SER A 46 -5.23 6.66 13.03
C SER A 46 -4.61 7.52 14.14
N GLN A 47 -3.32 7.36 14.43
CA GLN A 47 -2.60 8.18 15.41
C GLN A 47 -2.66 9.68 15.09
N TRP A 48 -2.75 10.05 13.82
CA TRP A 48 -2.77 11.43 13.36
C TRP A 48 -4.16 11.96 13.04
N GLY A 49 -5.21 11.15 13.26
CA GLY A 49 -6.60 11.51 12.97
C GLY A 49 -6.85 11.79 11.49
N LEU A 50 -6.18 11.06 10.59
CA LEU A 50 -6.34 11.18 9.14
C LEU A 50 -7.36 10.15 8.64
N ALA A 51 -8.33 10.59 7.84
CA ALA A 51 -9.33 9.74 7.18
C ALA A 51 -8.68 8.99 6.00
N VAL A 52 -7.97 7.91 6.30
CA VAL A 52 -7.27 7.08 5.31
C VAL A 52 -7.70 5.63 5.45
N SER A 53 -8.23 5.07 4.37
CA SER A 53 -8.49 3.64 4.24
C SER A 53 -7.32 2.97 3.53
N THR A 54 -6.81 1.90 4.12
CA THR A 54 -5.64 1.17 3.63
C THR A 54 -6.00 -0.27 3.29
N SER A 55 -5.52 -0.76 2.16
CA SER A 55 -5.52 -2.20 1.82
C SER A 55 -4.20 -2.62 1.19
N SER A 56 -3.94 -3.92 1.12
CA SER A 56 -2.77 -4.46 0.43
C SER A 56 -3.08 -5.67 -0.42
N MET A 57 -2.37 -5.77 -1.54
CA MET A 57 -2.58 -6.84 -2.52
C MET A 57 -1.28 -7.29 -3.16
N GLY A 58 -1.37 -8.33 -3.99
CA GLY A 58 -0.27 -8.88 -4.76
C GLY A 58 -0.71 -9.70 -5.95
N PHE A 59 0.25 -10.10 -6.78
CA PHE A 59 0.00 -10.72 -8.08
C PHE A 59 -0.28 -12.22 -7.98
N LEU A 60 0.08 -12.84 -6.87
CA LEU A 60 -0.09 -14.27 -6.64
C LEU A 60 -1.46 -14.56 -6.03
N ALA A 61 -1.84 -15.84 -6.02
CA ALA A 61 -3.10 -16.30 -5.45
C ALA A 61 -3.26 -15.92 -3.97
N SER A 62 -4.51 -15.68 -3.57
CA SER A 62 -4.89 -15.36 -2.19
C SER A 62 -4.70 -16.55 -1.22
N GLY A 63 -4.73 -16.26 0.08
CA GLY A 63 -4.81 -17.27 1.15
C GLY A 63 -3.47 -17.74 1.71
N ALA A 64 -2.33 -17.20 1.26
CA ALA A 64 -1.03 -17.55 1.78
C ALA A 64 -0.66 -16.64 2.98
N PRO A 65 -0.20 -17.20 4.12
CA PRO A 65 0.16 -16.38 5.27
C PRO A 65 1.48 -15.65 5.07
N THR A 66 1.66 -14.58 5.84
CA THR A 66 2.96 -13.95 6.07
C THR A 66 3.95 -15.00 6.63
N PRO A 67 5.19 -15.09 6.14
CA PRO A 67 6.18 -16.03 6.67
C PRO A 67 6.38 -15.85 8.18
N PRO A 68 6.61 -16.92 8.97
CA PRO A 68 6.74 -16.83 10.42
C PRO A 68 7.78 -15.81 10.90
N ALA A 69 8.93 -15.73 10.22
CA ALA A 69 9.96 -14.74 10.52
C ALA A 69 9.47 -13.28 10.35
N GLY A 70 8.57 -13.05 9.39
CA GLY A 70 7.94 -11.76 9.16
C GLY A 70 6.90 -11.41 10.22
N VAL A 71 6.07 -12.39 10.62
CA VAL A 71 5.12 -12.21 11.73
C VAL A 71 5.86 -11.87 13.02
N GLN A 72 6.94 -12.60 13.33
CA GLN A 72 7.76 -12.33 14.52
C GLN A 72 8.40 -10.93 14.47
N ALA A 73 9.02 -10.56 13.34
CA ALA A 73 9.66 -9.26 13.21
C ALA A 73 8.67 -8.08 13.24
N ALA A 74 7.44 -8.28 12.73
CA ALA A 74 6.36 -7.30 12.81
C ALA A 74 5.87 -7.13 14.25
N ALA A 75 5.68 -8.23 14.98
CA ALA A 75 5.26 -8.22 16.37
C ALA A 75 6.27 -7.52 17.29
N GLU A 76 7.58 -7.63 17.01
CA GLU A 76 8.63 -6.86 17.71
C GLU A 76 8.48 -5.33 17.55
N GLN A 77 7.63 -4.86 16.62
CA GLN A 77 7.36 -3.46 16.32
C GLN A 77 5.86 -3.13 16.50
N ASP A 78 5.14 -3.92 17.31
CA ASP A 78 3.72 -3.76 17.63
C ASP A 78 2.77 -3.84 16.40
N ILE A 79 3.20 -4.53 15.35
CA ILE A 79 2.40 -4.79 14.15
C ILE A 79 1.95 -6.26 14.15
N ASP A 80 0.64 -6.50 14.27
CA ASP A 80 0.08 -7.85 14.20
C ASP A 80 -0.20 -8.27 12.75
N LEU A 81 0.61 -9.20 12.23
CA LEU A 81 0.38 -9.87 10.95
C LEU A 81 0.00 -11.35 11.10
N SER A 82 -0.29 -11.81 12.33
CA SER A 82 -0.53 -13.23 12.63
C SER A 82 -1.76 -13.80 11.90
N ARG A 83 -2.73 -12.94 11.59
CA ARG A 83 -3.97 -13.28 10.87
C ARG A 83 -3.98 -12.81 9.41
N HIS A 84 -2.90 -12.18 8.94
CA HIS A 84 -2.82 -11.72 7.55
C HIS A 84 -2.79 -12.90 6.58
N LEU A 85 -3.67 -12.87 5.59
CA LEU A 85 -3.68 -13.78 4.45
C LEU A 85 -3.51 -12.97 3.17
N SER A 86 -2.70 -13.48 2.24
CA SER A 86 -2.48 -12.79 0.97
C SER A 86 -3.80 -12.56 0.23
N GLN A 87 -3.92 -11.40 -0.39
CA GLN A 87 -4.99 -11.03 -1.30
C GLN A 87 -4.40 -10.80 -2.69
N GLN A 88 -5.02 -11.44 -3.68
CA GLN A 88 -4.73 -11.20 -5.08
C GLN A 88 -5.24 -9.80 -5.50
N LEU A 89 -4.59 -9.19 -6.48
CA LEU A 89 -5.04 -7.93 -7.08
C LEU A 89 -6.52 -8.01 -7.48
N ASP A 90 -7.30 -7.03 -7.04
CA ASP A 90 -8.69 -6.82 -7.42
C ASP A 90 -8.80 -5.59 -8.35
N PRO A 91 -9.16 -5.76 -9.63
CA PRO A 91 -9.28 -4.66 -10.58
C PRO A 91 -10.31 -3.58 -10.19
N GLU A 92 -11.39 -3.92 -9.50
CA GLU A 92 -12.41 -2.97 -9.08
C GLU A 92 -11.87 -2.10 -7.95
N GLN A 93 -11.34 -2.74 -6.90
CA GLN A 93 -10.76 -2.01 -5.78
C GLN A 93 -9.54 -1.16 -6.19
N LEU A 94 -8.75 -1.61 -7.18
CA LEU A 94 -7.65 -0.81 -7.75
C LEU A 94 -8.15 0.44 -8.50
N ARG A 95 -9.27 0.34 -9.22
CA ARG A 95 -9.86 1.49 -9.93
C ARG A 95 -10.44 2.54 -8.99
N ASP A 96 -10.91 2.10 -7.83
CA ASP A 96 -11.47 2.99 -6.80
C ASP A 96 -10.40 3.58 -5.87
N ALA A 97 -9.13 3.21 -6.04
CA ALA A 97 -8.05 3.76 -5.22
C ALA A 97 -7.66 5.17 -5.66
N ASP A 98 -7.42 6.07 -4.69
CA ASP A 98 -6.79 7.37 -4.94
C ASP A 98 -5.31 7.20 -5.29
N VAL A 99 -4.61 6.30 -4.59
CA VAL A 99 -3.20 6.00 -4.87
C VAL A 99 -2.90 4.51 -4.68
N ILE A 100 -2.05 3.99 -5.57
CA ILE A 100 -1.51 2.64 -5.53
C ILE A 100 0.01 2.71 -5.37
N LEU A 101 0.51 2.20 -4.25
CA LEU A 101 1.89 2.28 -3.82
C LEU A 101 2.56 0.90 -3.92
N ALA A 102 3.29 0.69 -5.01
CA ALA A 102 4.06 -0.51 -5.23
C ALA A 102 5.34 -0.53 -4.39
N SER A 103 5.73 -1.73 -3.94
CA SER A 103 6.98 -1.96 -3.20
C SER A 103 8.22 -1.85 -4.10
N GLY A 104 8.06 -1.83 -5.41
CA GLY A 104 9.15 -1.71 -6.37
C GLY A 104 8.66 -1.46 -7.79
N ARG A 105 9.61 -1.10 -8.67
CA ARG A 105 9.33 -0.71 -10.06
C ARG A 105 8.82 -1.89 -10.89
N ALA A 106 9.24 -3.11 -10.56
CA ALA A 106 8.73 -4.31 -11.21
C ALA A 106 7.21 -4.45 -11.00
N GLU A 107 6.73 -4.33 -9.77
CA GLU A 107 5.31 -4.38 -9.45
C GLU A 107 4.53 -3.20 -10.06
N ALA A 108 5.07 -1.97 -10.00
CA ALA A 108 4.45 -0.81 -10.63
C ALA A 108 4.29 -1.00 -12.16
N ARG A 109 5.34 -1.52 -12.81
CA ARG A 109 5.33 -1.81 -14.25
C ARG A 109 4.34 -2.92 -14.59
N ASP A 110 4.31 -4.00 -13.82
CA ASP A 110 3.37 -5.11 -14.04
C ASP A 110 1.91 -4.64 -13.89
N LEU A 111 1.62 -3.74 -12.93
CA LEU A 111 0.30 -3.12 -12.77
C LEU A 111 -0.08 -2.30 -14.01
N VAL A 112 0.77 -1.33 -14.39
CA VAL A 112 0.49 -0.41 -15.50
C VAL A 112 0.44 -1.14 -16.85
N ALA A 113 1.21 -2.21 -17.02
CA ALA A 113 1.16 -3.04 -18.23
C ALA A 113 -0.17 -3.79 -18.36
N LYS A 114 -0.77 -4.21 -17.23
CA LYS A 114 -2.06 -4.91 -17.21
C LYS A 114 -3.26 -3.96 -17.24
N MET A 115 -3.13 -2.81 -16.57
CA MET A 115 -4.18 -1.81 -16.40
C MET A 115 -3.59 -0.40 -16.65
N PRO A 116 -3.42 -0.01 -17.93
CA PRO A 116 -2.78 1.25 -18.29
C PRO A 116 -3.48 2.50 -17.75
N GLU A 117 -4.79 2.40 -17.51
CA GLU A 117 -5.62 3.46 -16.94
C GLU A 117 -5.22 3.85 -15.51
N LEU A 118 -4.56 2.94 -14.77
CA LEU A 118 -4.09 3.20 -13.41
C LEU A 118 -2.83 4.07 -13.37
N TRP A 119 -2.18 4.35 -14.51
CA TRP A 119 -0.91 5.07 -14.59
C TRP A 119 -0.83 6.32 -13.69
N PRO A 120 -1.82 7.24 -13.70
CA PRO A 120 -1.75 8.45 -12.87
C PRO A 120 -1.65 8.15 -11.38
N ARG A 121 -2.20 7.02 -10.92
CA ARG A 121 -2.31 6.67 -9.50
C ARG A 121 -1.27 5.66 -9.03
N VAL A 122 -0.49 5.06 -9.95
CA VAL A 122 0.53 4.05 -9.62
C VAL A 122 1.92 4.68 -9.46
N PHE A 123 2.48 4.50 -8.27
CA PHE A 123 3.84 4.91 -7.90
C PHE A 123 4.55 3.78 -7.17
N THR A 124 5.89 3.81 -7.14
CA THR A 124 6.59 3.14 -6.05
C THR A 124 6.50 4.01 -4.79
N LEU A 125 6.52 3.40 -3.60
CA LEU A 125 6.44 4.16 -2.35
C LEU A 125 7.54 5.24 -2.24
N LYS A 126 8.77 4.89 -2.62
CA LYS A 126 9.91 5.84 -2.62
C LYS A 126 9.76 6.96 -3.64
N GLN A 127 9.27 6.67 -4.85
CA GLN A 127 8.98 7.73 -5.81
C GLN A 127 7.88 8.66 -5.33
N PHE A 128 6.85 8.12 -4.68
CA PHE A 128 5.74 8.92 -4.18
C PHE A 128 6.22 9.92 -3.13
N ASP A 129 7.01 9.47 -2.16
CA ASP A 129 7.64 10.34 -1.16
C ASP A 129 8.56 11.39 -1.80
N ALA A 130 9.39 10.98 -2.77
CA ALA A 130 10.27 11.91 -3.49
C ALA A 130 9.48 12.97 -4.28
N GLN A 131 8.36 12.58 -4.89
CA GLN A 131 7.48 13.49 -5.63
C GLN A 131 6.81 14.49 -4.68
N LEU A 132 6.28 14.06 -3.54
CA LEU A 132 5.75 14.94 -2.49
C LEU A 132 6.82 15.90 -1.94
N GLY A 133 8.09 15.47 -1.91
CA GLY A 133 9.20 16.32 -1.50
C GLY A 133 9.59 17.38 -2.53
N ALA A 134 9.47 17.07 -3.82
CA ALA A 134 9.83 17.97 -4.92
C ALA A 134 8.68 18.92 -5.31
N ASP A 135 7.44 18.47 -5.18
CA ASP A 135 6.21 19.19 -5.54
C ASP A 135 5.16 19.02 -4.42
N PRO A 136 5.27 19.78 -3.31
CA PRO A 136 4.35 19.67 -2.19
C PRO A 136 2.89 19.97 -2.59
N ILE A 137 1.94 19.33 -1.91
CA ILE A 137 0.51 19.61 -2.10
C ILE A 137 0.20 21.03 -1.64
N SER A 138 -0.43 21.84 -2.49
CA SER A 138 -0.83 23.20 -2.13
C SER A 138 -2.02 23.16 -1.16
N SER A 139 -2.25 24.25 -0.42
CA SER A 139 -3.38 24.34 0.52
C SER A 139 -4.76 24.35 -0.16
N GLU A 140 -4.80 24.58 -1.47
CA GLU A 140 -6.04 24.65 -2.26
C GLU A 140 -6.30 23.35 -3.04
N GLU A 141 -5.35 22.42 -3.06
CA GLU A 141 -5.42 21.16 -3.82
C GLU A 141 -5.72 19.98 -2.89
N GLY A 142 -6.73 19.17 -3.24
CA GLY A 142 -7.01 17.92 -2.55
C GLY A 142 -6.01 16.82 -2.89
N PHE A 143 -5.83 15.84 -1.99
CA PHE A 143 -4.88 14.75 -2.17
C PHE A 143 -5.05 14.02 -3.51
N SER A 144 -6.26 13.60 -3.86
CA SER A 144 -6.54 12.84 -5.09
C SER A 144 -6.26 13.66 -6.35
N SER A 145 -6.56 14.97 -6.33
CA SER A 145 -6.24 15.88 -7.43
C SER A 145 -4.73 16.00 -7.63
N TRP A 146 -3.98 16.16 -6.53
CA TRP A 146 -2.52 16.19 -6.57
C TRP A 146 -1.94 14.89 -7.12
N VAL A 147 -2.47 13.74 -6.70
CA VAL A 147 -2.02 12.42 -7.19
C VAL A 147 -2.20 12.31 -8.70
N LEU A 148 -3.38 12.69 -9.23
CA LEU A 148 -3.64 12.65 -10.67
C LEU A 148 -2.70 13.57 -11.44
N ARG A 149 -2.58 14.85 -11.03
CA ARG A 149 -1.71 15.84 -11.66
C ARG A 149 -0.24 15.40 -11.65
N SER A 150 0.25 14.98 -10.49
CA SER A 150 1.61 14.46 -10.34
C SER A 150 1.81 13.21 -11.19
N GLY A 151 0.83 12.31 -11.19
CA GLY A 151 0.79 11.10 -11.99
C GLY A 151 0.95 11.32 -13.48
N GLU A 152 0.15 12.23 -14.03
CA GLU A 152 0.11 12.57 -15.45
C GLU A 152 1.37 13.28 -15.92
N SER A 153 1.98 14.10 -15.06
CA SER A 153 3.24 14.81 -15.38
C SER A 153 4.46 13.88 -15.48
N ARG A 154 4.40 12.66 -14.94
CA ARG A 154 5.52 11.72 -14.94
C ARG A 154 5.73 11.08 -16.32
N SER A 155 7.00 10.89 -16.67
CA SER A 155 7.36 10.01 -17.78
C SER A 155 7.24 8.54 -17.39
N ARG A 156 6.57 7.73 -18.22
CA ARG A 156 6.55 6.26 -18.09
C ARG A 156 7.94 5.62 -18.09
N ASN A 157 8.94 6.31 -18.64
CA ASN A 157 10.33 5.86 -18.66
C ASN A 157 10.90 5.68 -17.24
N VAL A 158 10.30 6.30 -16.22
CA VAL A 158 10.73 6.14 -14.84
C VAL A 158 10.58 4.70 -14.32
N LEU A 159 9.67 3.92 -14.91
CA LEU A 159 9.50 2.49 -14.63
C LEU A 159 10.44 1.59 -15.44
N LEU A 160 11.23 2.15 -16.36
CA LEU A 160 12.17 1.40 -17.19
C LEU A 160 13.53 1.23 -16.51
N GLY A 161 14.27 0.19 -16.92
CA GLY A 161 15.60 -0.13 -16.40
C GLY A 161 15.59 -1.00 -15.13
N SER A 162 16.78 -1.33 -14.62
CA SER A 162 17.00 -2.32 -13.55
C SER A 162 17.49 -1.75 -12.20
N SER A 163 17.53 -0.43 -12.05
CA SER A 163 17.87 0.24 -10.78
C SER A 163 16.93 -0.17 -9.63
N SER A 164 17.49 -0.52 -8.47
CA SER A 164 16.69 -0.78 -7.26
C SER A 164 16.49 0.46 -6.38
N ARG A 165 16.86 1.65 -6.88
CA ARG A 165 16.83 2.91 -6.10
C ARG A 165 15.47 3.15 -5.45
N ASP A 166 14.40 2.89 -6.18
CA ASP A 166 13.04 3.16 -5.75
C ASP A 166 12.32 1.91 -5.18
N ASP A 167 13.05 0.82 -5.02
CA ASP A 167 12.51 -0.45 -4.51
C ASP A 167 12.70 -0.56 -2.99
N ILE A 168 11.70 -1.12 -2.32
CA ILE A 168 11.79 -1.63 -0.96
C ILE A 168 12.36 -3.05 -1.02
N ALA A 169 13.48 -3.27 -0.34
CA ALA A 169 14.17 -4.55 -0.33
C ALA A 169 13.24 -5.67 0.20
N ASP A 170 13.22 -6.81 -0.49
CA ASP A 170 12.47 -7.99 -0.07
C ASP A 170 13.21 -8.76 1.05
N PRO A 171 12.65 -8.85 2.27
CA PRO A 171 13.28 -9.57 3.37
C PRO A 171 12.93 -11.07 3.40
N VAL A 172 12.08 -11.57 2.49
CA VAL A 172 11.71 -13.00 2.46
C VAL A 172 12.95 -13.87 2.26
N GLY A 173 13.11 -14.91 3.10
CA GLY A 173 14.29 -15.78 3.10
C GLY A 173 15.56 -15.12 3.63
N ARG A 174 15.48 -13.88 4.14
CA ARG A 174 16.61 -13.14 4.70
C ARG A 174 16.63 -13.20 6.23
N PRO A 175 17.81 -12.94 6.86
CA PRO A 175 17.91 -12.93 8.32
C PRO A 175 17.04 -11.85 8.99
N PRO A 176 16.66 -12.01 10.28
CA PRO A 176 15.77 -11.07 10.99
C PRO A 176 16.18 -9.60 10.94
N ARG A 177 17.49 -9.30 10.90
CA ARG A 177 17.99 -7.93 10.75
C ARG A 177 17.51 -7.22 9.47
N ILE A 178 17.26 -7.98 8.40
CA ILE A 178 16.76 -7.43 7.13
C ILE A 178 15.27 -7.10 7.26
N TRP A 179 14.48 -7.95 7.92
CA TRP A 179 13.09 -7.63 8.25
C TRP A 179 12.97 -6.34 9.06
N ARG A 180 13.74 -6.20 10.15
CA ARG A 180 13.76 -4.97 10.96
C ARG A 180 14.16 -3.73 10.16
N ARG A 181 15.08 -3.88 9.21
CA ARG A 181 15.47 -2.79 8.30
C ARG A 181 14.32 -2.42 7.37
N THR A 182 13.66 -3.38 6.75
CA THR A 182 12.51 -3.16 5.88
C THR A 182 11.36 -2.50 6.64
N ILE A 183 11.05 -2.94 7.86
CA ILE A 183 9.97 -2.35 8.67
C ILE A 183 10.27 -0.89 9.00
N ARG A 184 11.51 -0.58 9.45
CA ARG A 184 11.92 0.81 9.72
C ARG A 184 11.86 1.70 8.49
N GLU A 185 12.35 1.21 7.35
CA GLU A 185 12.29 1.94 6.08
C GLU A 185 10.84 2.23 5.65
N LEU A 186 9.94 1.25 5.81
CA LEU A 186 8.51 1.45 5.55
C LEU A 186 7.89 2.48 6.50
N ASP A 187 8.17 2.40 7.80
CA ASP A 187 7.64 3.36 8.79
C ASP A 187 8.14 4.79 8.54
N GLU A 188 9.42 4.97 8.25
CA GLU A 188 10.00 6.28 7.92
C GLU A 188 9.34 6.88 6.66
N LEU A 189 9.21 6.08 5.59
CA LEU A 189 8.58 6.53 4.35
C LEU A 189 7.10 6.85 4.53
N ILE A 190 6.35 5.98 5.21
CA ILE A 190 4.90 6.16 5.41
C ILE A 190 4.64 7.39 6.28
N ARG A 191 5.43 7.62 7.34
CA ARG A 191 5.33 8.83 8.15
C ARG A 191 5.64 10.08 7.32
N SER A 192 6.66 10.04 6.47
CA SER A 192 6.98 11.15 5.58
C SER A 192 5.83 11.44 4.59
N VAL A 193 5.32 10.40 3.93
CA VAL A 193 4.18 10.51 2.99
C VAL A 193 2.95 11.09 3.67
N LEU A 194 2.51 10.49 4.78
CA LEU A 194 1.34 10.98 5.52
C LEU A 194 1.58 12.41 6.03
N GLY A 195 2.80 12.74 6.47
CA GLY A 195 3.11 14.04 7.06
C GLY A 195 3.10 15.16 6.03
N ARG A 196 3.65 14.89 4.85
CA ARG A 196 3.63 15.80 3.69
C ARG A 196 2.23 15.97 3.10
N SER A 197 1.36 14.98 3.32
CA SER A 197 0.01 14.95 2.76
C SER A 197 -1.07 15.38 3.75
N ALA A 198 -0.74 15.54 5.04
CA ALA A 198 -1.72 15.68 6.13
C ALA A 198 -2.66 16.89 5.96
N GLY A 199 -2.21 17.97 5.32
CA GLY A 199 -3.05 19.15 5.05
C GLY A 199 -4.10 18.94 3.96
N ALA A 200 -3.91 17.93 3.10
CA ALA A 200 -4.78 17.62 1.97
C ALA A 200 -5.62 16.34 2.18
N ILE A 201 -5.41 15.64 3.29
CA ILE A 201 -6.17 14.45 3.69
C ILE A 201 -7.25 14.89 4.69
N PRO A 202 -8.53 14.50 4.51
CA PRO A 202 -9.60 14.79 5.46
C PRO A 202 -9.30 14.23 6.86
N ARG A 203 -9.92 14.81 7.88
CA ARG A 203 -9.81 14.32 9.25
C ARG A 203 -10.80 13.20 9.49
N ALA A 204 -10.39 12.17 10.22
CA ALA A 204 -11.31 11.13 10.67
C ALA A 204 -12.33 11.77 11.63
N GLU A 205 -13.62 11.46 11.43
CA GLU A 205 -14.65 11.83 12.39
C GLU A 205 -14.40 11.05 13.71
N VAL A 206 -14.46 11.76 14.83
CA VAL A 206 -14.22 11.22 16.19
C VAL A 206 -15.49 10.62 16.77
#